data_AF-A0A372NQ73-F1
#
_entry.id   AF-A0A372NQ73-F1
#
_cell.length_a   1.000
_cell.length_b   1.000
_cell.length_c   1.000
_cell.angle_alpha   90.00
_cell.angle_beta   90.00
_cell.angle_gamma   90.00
#
_symmetry.space_group_name_H-M   'P 1'
#
loop_
_entity.id
_entity.type
_entity.pdbx_description
1 polymer ?
#
loop_
_entity_poly.entity_id
_entity_poly.type
_entity_poly.pdbx_seq_one_letter_code
_entity_poly.pdbx_strand_id
1 'polypeptide(L)'
;MDKNFYQKGFFEKKWFFITDSGLSVRSKKMGSIHEYDINFEDIGTRLRTSTKDIAALRLIAIACLVIAIVVFVARLSGKHVENWAEAFYLIVAVGAASAYYLTYKKLLYLLKPNNSNPIEFLLDKPTAADLGAFIELLGSTRRTHLLKLYGQLNPKLSYQQQYNNLLWLMNIEVITQAEFHEKISRLDKAFPATTSVKGFAFGSN
;
A
#
# COMPACT_ATOMS: atom_id res chain seq x y z
N MET A 1 -10.14 -6.86 -18.20
CA MET A 1 -9.38 -6.98 -16.95
C MET A 1 -10.35 -6.90 -15.79
N ASP A 2 -10.27 -7.85 -14.87
CA ASP A 2 -11.21 -7.91 -13.74
C ASP A 2 -10.92 -6.79 -12.75
N LYS A 3 -11.95 -6.03 -12.38
CA LYS A 3 -11.87 -4.96 -11.36
C LYS A 3 -11.68 -5.51 -9.93
N ASN A 4 -11.58 -6.82 -9.79
CA ASN A 4 -11.66 -7.53 -8.52
C ASN A 4 -10.36 -8.30 -8.32
N PHE A 5 -9.79 -8.21 -7.12
CA PHE A 5 -8.59 -8.93 -6.76
C PHE A 5 -8.76 -9.63 -5.42
N TYR A 6 -8.33 -10.90 -5.36
CA TYR A 6 -8.58 -11.77 -4.22
C TYR A 6 -7.26 -12.32 -3.68
N GLN A 7 -7.08 -12.20 -2.36
CA GLN A 7 -5.93 -12.76 -1.67
C GLN A 7 -6.38 -13.69 -0.53
N LYS A 8 -5.79 -14.88 -0.49
CA LYS A 8 -6.03 -15.89 0.57
C LYS A 8 -4.75 -16.11 1.39
N GLY A 9 -4.73 -15.56 2.59
CA GLY A 9 -3.78 -15.93 3.64
C GLY A 9 -4.21 -17.20 4.39
N PHE A 10 -3.42 -17.62 5.37
CA PHE A 10 -3.73 -18.80 6.18
C PHE A 10 -4.90 -18.55 7.15
N PHE A 11 -4.95 -17.38 7.78
CA PHE A 11 -6.02 -16.96 8.71
C PHE A 11 -6.81 -15.73 8.26
N GLU A 12 -6.58 -15.27 7.03
CA GLU A 12 -7.23 -14.07 6.50
C GLU A 12 -7.55 -14.22 5.02
N LYS A 13 -8.65 -13.61 4.60
CA LYS A 13 -9.02 -13.45 3.20
C LYS A 13 -9.24 -11.97 2.96
N LYS A 14 -8.69 -11.44 1.88
CA LYS A 14 -8.88 -10.04 1.45
C LYS A 14 -9.46 -10.04 0.04
N TRP A 15 -10.47 -9.20 -0.17
CA TRP A 15 -11.05 -8.91 -1.46
C TRP A 15 -10.92 -7.41 -1.70
N PHE A 16 -10.51 -7.07 -2.91
CA PHE A 16 -10.29 -5.71 -3.35
C PHE A 16 -11.16 -5.47 -4.57
N PHE A 17 -12.01 -4.45 -4.53
CA PHE A 17 -12.95 -4.13 -5.60
C PHE A 17 -12.72 -2.67 -6.02
N ILE A 18 -12.36 -2.46 -7.28
CA ILE A 18 -12.25 -1.11 -7.85
C ILE A 18 -13.66 -0.63 -8.17
N THR A 19 -14.10 0.39 -7.43
CA THR A 19 -15.41 1.05 -7.61
C THR A 19 -15.26 2.28 -8.50
N ASP A 20 -16.37 2.99 -8.74
CA ASP A 20 -16.34 4.20 -9.55
C ASP A 20 -15.69 5.40 -8.82
N SER A 21 -15.62 5.38 -7.49
CA SER A 21 -15.07 6.44 -6.63
C SER A 21 -13.77 6.06 -5.91
N GLY A 22 -13.39 4.77 -5.93
CA GLY A 22 -12.21 4.34 -5.19
C GLY A 22 -11.97 2.84 -5.16
N LEU A 23 -11.46 2.37 -4.02
CA LEU A 23 -11.16 0.97 -3.75
C LEU A 23 -11.93 0.52 -2.50
N SER A 24 -12.80 -0.46 -2.68
CA SER A 24 -13.45 -1.16 -1.58
C SER A 24 -12.61 -2.35 -1.14
N VAL A 25 -12.32 -2.43 0.15
CA VAL A 25 -11.53 -3.51 0.75
C VAL A 25 -12.39 -4.26 1.75
N ARG A 26 -12.62 -5.53 1.46
CA ARG A 26 -13.26 -6.47 2.38
C ARG A 26 -12.22 -7.43 2.90
N SER A 27 -12.12 -7.56 4.21
CA SER A 27 -11.24 -8.52 4.87
C SER A 27 -12.01 -9.38 5.85
N LYS A 28 -11.72 -10.68 5.82
CA LYS A 28 -12.24 -11.65 6.78
C LYS A 28 -11.08 -12.26 7.52
N LYS A 29 -11.02 -12.02 8.82
CA LYS A 29 -10.09 -12.65 9.76
C LYS A 29 -10.92 -13.49 10.74
N MET A 30 -10.31 -14.48 11.38
CA MET A 30 -10.98 -15.41 12.31
C MET A 30 -12.02 -14.73 13.22
N GLY A 31 -13.31 -14.91 12.91
CA GLY A 31 -14.45 -14.34 13.63
C GLY A 31 -14.86 -12.90 13.27
N SER A 32 -14.03 -12.13 12.57
CA SER A 32 -14.32 -10.73 12.21
C SER A 32 -14.33 -10.49 10.70
N ILE A 33 -15.26 -9.66 10.26
CA ILE A 33 -15.30 -9.12 8.90
C ILE A 33 -15.13 -7.61 9.03
N HIS A 34 -14.15 -7.07 8.32
CA HIS A 34 -13.92 -5.63 8.24
C HIS A 34 -14.04 -5.22 6.78
N GLU A 35 -14.84 -4.19 6.54
CA GLU A 35 -15.08 -3.63 5.22
C GLU A 35 -14.89 -2.12 5.32
N TYR A 36 -14.15 -1.56 4.37
CA TYR A 36 -13.90 -0.14 4.32
C TYR A 36 -13.61 0.28 2.87
N ASP A 37 -14.01 1.50 2.56
CA ASP A 37 -13.81 2.11 1.25
C ASP A 37 -12.73 3.19 1.34
N ILE A 38 -11.92 3.28 0.28
CA ILE A 38 -10.84 4.25 0.15
C ILE A 38 -11.08 5.04 -1.12
N ASN A 39 -11.23 6.36 -1.02
CA ASN A 39 -11.43 7.21 -2.19
C ASN A 39 -10.15 7.31 -3.03
N PHE A 40 -10.28 7.53 -4.34
CA PHE A 40 -9.13 7.65 -5.26
C PHE A 40 -8.13 8.74 -4.85
N GLU A 41 -8.61 9.79 -4.21
CA GLU A 41 -7.82 10.88 -3.63
C GLU A 41 -6.84 10.38 -2.57
N ASP A 42 -7.20 9.32 -1.84
CA ASP A 42 -6.43 8.76 -0.70
C ASP A 42 -5.54 7.58 -1.07
N ILE A 43 -5.68 7.08 -2.29
CA ILE A 43 -4.84 6.02 -2.85
C ILE A 43 -3.52 6.63 -3.32
N GLY A 44 -2.41 6.05 -2.85
CA GLY A 44 -1.06 6.43 -3.24
C GLY A 44 -0.50 5.63 -4.40
N THR A 45 0.73 5.95 -4.79
CA THR A 45 1.48 5.37 -5.91
C THR A 45 2.79 4.73 -5.47
N ARG A 46 3.26 5.03 -4.24
CA ARG A 46 4.56 4.55 -3.75
C ARG A 46 4.43 3.15 -3.20
N LEU A 47 5.31 2.26 -3.65
CA LEU A 47 5.36 0.87 -3.21
C LEU A 47 6.44 0.68 -2.16
N ARG A 48 6.09 -0.01 -1.07
CA ARG A 48 7.06 -0.45 -0.06
C ARG A 48 6.82 -1.90 0.31
N THR A 49 7.85 -2.73 0.16
CA THR A 49 7.82 -4.11 0.61
C THR A 49 8.20 -4.19 2.09
N SER A 50 7.52 -5.06 2.83
CA SER A 50 7.88 -5.39 4.21
C SER A 50 7.71 -6.88 4.45
N THR A 51 8.45 -7.40 5.42
CA THR A 51 8.28 -8.78 5.89
C THR A 51 7.70 -8.73 7.29
N LYS A 52 6.59 -9.45 7.50
CA LYS A 52 5.99 -9.63 8.81
C LYS A 52 6.38 -11.01 9.33
N ASP A 53 7.23 -11.03 10.34
CA ASP A 53 7.64 -12.24 11.03
C ASP A 53 7.52 -12.06 12.55
N ILE A 54 7.38 -13.18 13.27
CA ILE A 54 7.36 -13.18 14.74
C ILE A 54 8.72 -13.67 15.19
N ALA A 55 9.67 -12.74 15.37
CA ALA A 55 11.05 -13.04 15.74
C ALA A 55 11.14 -13.91 17.01
N ALA A 56 10.23 -13.72 17.96
CA ALA A 56 10.14 -14.53 19.17
C ALA A 56 9.93 -16.02 18.88
N LEU A 57 9.04 -16.39 17.96
CA LEU A 57 8.81 -17.81 17.60
C LEU A 57 10.06 -18.42 16.96
N ARG A 58 10.78 -17.66 16.13
CA ARG A 58 12.04 -18.09 15.55
C ARG A 58 13.10 -18.33 16.62
N LEU A 59 13.24 -17.41 17.57
CA LEU A 59 14.20 -17.54 18.68
C LEU A 59 13.86 -18.74 19.58
N ILE A 60 12.59 -18.94 19.92
CA ILE A 60 12.14 -20.10 20.71
C ILE A 60 12.46 -21.41 19.98
N ALA A 61 12.16 -21.49 18.67
CA ALA A 61 12.47 -22.67 17.87
C ALA A 61 13.97 -23.00 17.88
N ILE A 62 14.83 -21.99 17.70
CA ILE A 62 16.29 -22.16 17.71
C ILE A 62 16.78 -22.57 19.11
N ALA A 63 16.32 -21.89 20.17
CA ALA A 63 16.73 -22.17 21.53
C ALA A 63 16.35 -23.59 21.96
N CYS A 64 15.11 -24.02 21.70
CA CYS A 64 14.66 -25.38 21.99
C CYS A 64 15.44 -26.43 21.18
N LEU A 65 15.77 -26.14 19.91
CA LEU A 65 16.59 -27.04 19.10
C LEU A 65 18.00 -27.21 19.67
N VAL A 66 18.64 -26.11 20.10
CA VAL A 66 19.97 -26.16 20.74
C VAL A 66 19.93 -26.96 22.04
N ILE A 67 18.91 -26.73 22.89
CA ILE A 67 18.73 -27.49 24.12
C ILE A 67 18.54 -28.99 23.81
N ALA A 68 17.71 -29.34 22.82
CA ALA A 68 17.50 -30.72 22.42
C ALA A 68 18.82 -31.41 22.02
N ILE A 69 19.68 -30.71 21.27
CA ILE A 69 21.01 -31.21 20.88
C ILE A 69 21.92 -31.38 22.10
N VAL A 70 21.97 -30.39 22.99
CA VAL A 70 22.82 -30.47 24.21
C VAL A 70 22.39 -31.62 25.11
N VAL A 71 21.08 -31.78 25.34
CA VAL A 71 20.49 -32.87 26.13
C VAL A 71 20.81 -34.23 25.49
N PHE A 72 20.69 -34.33 24.17
CA PHE A 72 21.03 -35.54 23.42
C PHE A 72 22.52 -35.91 23.56
N VAL A 73 23.43 -34.94 23.39
CA VAL A 73 24.89 -35.16 23.56
C VAL A 73 25.25 -35.51 25.00
N ALA A 74 24.62 -34.87 25.99
CA ALA A 74 24.84 -35.17 27.40
C ALA A 74 24.44 -36.61 27.75
N ARG A 75 23.32 -37.08 27.19
CA ARG A 75 22.89 -38.48 27.32
C ARG A 75 23.88 -39.46 26.69
N LEU A 76 24.38 -39.16 25.49
CA LEU A 76 25.42 -39.98 24.84
C LEU A 76 26.73 -40.02 25.63
N SER A 77 27.03 -38.95 26.36
CA SER A 77 28.20 -38.84 27.24
C SER A 77 28.01 -39.52 28.61
N GLY A 78 26.90 -40.24 28.81
CA GLY A 78 26.61 -40.97 30.05
C GLY A 78 26.17 -40.11 31.24
N LYS A 79 25.85 -38.83 31.02
CA LYS A 79 25.30 -37.98 32.08
C LYS A 79 23.86 -38.40 32.38
N HIS A 80 23.47 -38.33 33.65
CA HIS A 80 22.08 -38.55 34.03
C HIS A 80 21.23 -37.39 33.54
N VAL A 81 20.38 -37.68 32.56
CA VAL A 81 19.46 -36.74 31.93
C VAL A 81 18.08 -37.37 32.01
N GLU A 82 17.07 -36.56 32.32
CA GLU A 82 15.69 -37.00 32.40
C GLU A 82 15.26 -37.72 31.11
N ASN A 83 14.53 -38.83 31.26
CA ASN A 83 14.01 -39.58 30.13
C ASN A 83 13.04 -38.69 29.33
N TRP A 84 13.12 -38.73 28.00
CA TRP A 84 12.29 -37.95 27.06
C TRP A 84 12.55 -36.45 26.97
N ALA A 85 13.47 -35.88 27.74
CA ALA A 85 13.76 -34.44 27.68
C ALA A 85 14.10 -33.97 26.26
N GLU A 86 14.93 -34.71 25.51
CA GLU A 86 15.30 -34.35 24.14
C GLU A 86 14.12 -34.39 23.17
N ALA A 87 13.24 -35.37 23.32
CA ALA A 87 12.05 -35.51 22.48
C ALA A 87 11.06 -34.37 22.75
N PHE A 88 10.90 -33.97 24.02
CA PHE A 88 10.08 -32.83 24.40
C PHE A 88 10.58 -31.53 23.76
N TYR A 89 11.86 -31.20 23.92
CA TYR A 89 12.42 -29.98 23.33
C TYR A 89 12.38 -29.99 21.80
N LEU A 90 12.55 -31.16 21.17
CA LEU A 90 12.44 -31.32 19.73
C LEU A 90 11.00 -31.05 19.25
N ILE A 91 9.98 -31.60 19.93
CA ILE A 91 8.57 -31.37 19.60
C ILE A 91 8.23 -29.89 19.72
N VAL A 92 8.67 -29.22 20.79
CA VAL A 92 8.46 -27.78 20.99
C VAL A 92 9.15 -26.97 19.89
N ALA A 93 10.38 -27.33 19.51
CA ALA A 93 11.11 -26.67 18.43
C ALA A 93 10.38 -26.80 17.08
N VAL A 94 9.91 -28.00 16.73
CA VAL A 94 9.15 -28.27 15.50
C VAL A 94 7.82 -27.52 15.50
N GLY A 95 7.12 -27.49 16.64
CA GLY A 95 5.87 -26.75 16.81
C GLY A 95 6.07 -25.24 16.62
N ALA A 96 7.10 -24.67 17.25
CA ALA A 96 7.44 -23.26 17.12
C ALA A 96 7.89 -22.90 15.69
N ALA A 97 8.70 -23.74 15.05
CA ALA A 97 9.12 -23.55 13.66
C ALA A 97 7.92 -23.61 12.69
N SER A 98 7.01 -24.55 12.89
CA SER A 98 5.77 -24.67 12.10
C SER A 98 4.89 -23.43 12.28
N ALA A 99 4.69 -22.98 13.52
CA ALA A 99 3.95 -21.76 13.80
C ALA A 99 4.61 -20.51 13.18
N TYR A 100 5.94 -20.42 13.21
CA TYR A 100 6.68 -19.36 12.52
C TYR A 100 6.42 -19.36 11.02
N TYR A 101 6.53 -20.52 10.35
CA TYR A 101 6.29 -20.63 8.92
C TYR A 101 4.85 -20.27 8.53
N LEU A 102 3.87 -20.67 9.34
CA LEU A 102 2.46 -20.33 9.13
C LEU A 102 2.14 -18.84 9.33
N THR A 103 2.92 -18.15 10.17
CA THR A 103 2.73 -16.72 10.47
C THR A 103 3.57 -15.80 9.60
N TYR A 104 4.63 -16.31 8.97
CA TYR A 104 5.50 -15.57 8.06
C TYR A 104 4.74 -15.08 6.82
N LYS A 105 4.84 -13.77 6.53
CA LYS A 105 4.19 -13.15 5.38
C LYS A 105 5.07 -12.06 4.78
N LYS A 106 5.13 -12.01 3.45
CA LYS A 106 5.64 -10.86 2.70
C LYS A 106 4.48 -9.95 2.31
N LEU A 107 4.64 -8.66 2.59
CA LEU A 107 3.62 -7.65 2.41
C LEU A 107 4.13 -6.57 1.45
N LEU A 108 3.21 -6.05 0.65
CA LEU A 108 3.41 -4.88 -0.18
C LEU A 108 2.45 -3.80 0.29
N TYR A 109 2.99 -2.61 0.57
CA TYR A 109 2.23 -1.46 1.00
C TYR A 109 2.16 -0.43 -0.13
N LEU A 110 0.94 0.01 -0.44
CA LEU A 110 0.70 1.17 -1.29
C LEU A 110 0.53 2.41 -0.42
N LEU A 111 1.44 3.36 -0.57
CA LEU A 111 1.62 4.52 0.28
C LEU A 111 1.29 5.81 -0.48
N LYS A 112 0.49 6.67 0.14
CA LYS A 112 0.29 8.06 -0.29
C LYS A 112 1.24 8.96 0.51
N PRO A 113 1.89 9.96 -0.11
CA PRO A 113 2.65 10.97 0.62
C PRO A 113 1.78 11.58 1.73
N ASN A 114 2.27 11.58 2.97
CA ASN A 114 1.59 12.09 4.17
C ASN A 114 0.32 11.32 4.62
N ASN A 115 0.06 10.10 4.10
CA ASN A 115 -1.01 9.24 4.62
C ASN A 115 -0.43 8.20 5.60
N SER A 116 -1.01 8.11 6.80
CA SER A 116 -0.65 7.14 7.83
C SER A 116 -1.25 5.74 7.61
N ASN A 117 -2.21 5.60 6.69
CA ASN A 117 -2.97 4.37 6.47
C ASN A 117 -2.60 3.74 5.12
N PRO A 118 -1.55 2.90 5.05
CA PRO A 118 -1.18 2.21 3.82
C PRO A 118 -2.18 1.10 3.47
N ILE A 119 -2.35 0.86 2.18
CA ILE A 119 -3.11 -0.29 1.69
C ILE A 119 -2.17 -1.50 1.67
N GLU A 120 -2.52 -2.54 2.43
CA GLU A 120 -1.67 -3.72 2.60
C GLU A 120 -2.13 -4.90 1.72
N PHE A 121 -1.23 -5.34 0.86
CA PHE A 121 -1.36 -6.52 0.01
C PHE A 121 -0.39 -7.63 0.43
N LEU A 122 -0.76 -8.89 0.20
CA LEU A 122 0.17 -10.03 0.26
C LEU A 122 0.99 -10.09 -1.03
N LEU A 123 2.32 -10.04 -0.94
CA LEU A 123 3.18 -9.93 -2.14
C LEU A 123 3.04 -11.15 -3.07
N ASP A 124 3.10 -12.35 -2.48
CA ASP A 124 3.22 -13.62 -3.22
C ASP A 124 1.89 -14.38 -3.31
N LYS A 125 0.74 -13.70 -3.13
CA LYS A 125 -0.59 -14.35 -3.15
C LYS A 125 -1.63 -13.50 -3.89
N PRO A 126 -2.26 -13.98 -4.97
CA PRO A 126 -2.08 -15.27 -5.62
C PRO A 126 -0.72 -15.39 -6.32
N THR A 127 -0.29 -14.35 -7.05
CA THR A 127 1.06 -14.20 -7.57
C THR A 127 1.49 -12.73 -7.52
N ALA A 128 2.80 -12.47 -7.54
CA ALA A 128 3.31 -11.09 -7.63
C ALA A 128 2.95 -10.42 -8.96
N ALA A 129 2.80 -11.19 -10.04
CA ALA A 129 2.39 -10.68 -11.35
C ALA A 129 0.93 -10.21 -11.34
N ASP A 130 0.01 -10.99 -10.77
CA ASP A 130 -1.40 -10.61 -10.64
C ASP A 130 -1.57 -9.37 -9.77
N LEU A 131 -0.80 -9.28 -8.68
CA LEU A 131 -0.78 -8.09 -7.84
C LEU A 131 -0.26 -6.86 -8.59
N GLY A 132 0.81 -7.01 -9.37
CA GLY A 132 1.33 -5.94 -10.23
C GLY A 132 0.29 -5.44 -11.23
N ALA A 133 -0.36 -6.36 -11.95
CA ALA A 133 -1.42 -6.03 -12.90
C ALA A 133 -2.60 -5.33 -12.23
N PHE A 134 -2.99 -5.76 -11.02
CA PHE A 134 -4.03 -5.09 -10.24
C PHE A 134 -3.63 -3.67 -9.83
N ILE A 135 -2.40 -3.46 -9.38
CA ILE A 135 -1.89 -2.14 -8.98
C ILE A 135 -1.84 -1.18 -10.17
N GLU A 136 -1.40 -1.66 -11.35
CA GLU A 136 -1.43 -0.86 -12.58
C GLU A 136 -2.86 -0.50 -13.00
N LEU A 137 -3.79 -1.45 -12.92
CA LEU A 137 -5.20 -1.20 -13.18
C LEU A 137 -5.79 -0.17 -12.20
N LEU A 138 -5.45 -0.28 -10.92
CA LEU A 138 -5.87 0.67 -9.89
C LEU A 138 -5.31 2.07 -10.15
N GLY A 139 -4.01 2.17 -10.46
CA GLY A 139 -3.34 3.43 -10.76
C GLY A 139 -3.90 4.13 -12.00
N SER A 140 -4.14 3.38 -13.08
CA SER A 140 -4.73 3.92 -14.32
C SER A 140 -6.18 4.36 -14.14
N THR A 141 -6.98 3.58 -13.40
CA THR A 141 -8.38 3.94 -13.08
C THR A 141 -8.44 5.20 -12.22
N ARG A 142 -7.61 5.25 -11.16
CA ARG A 142 -7.43 6.43 -10.30
C ARG A 142 -7.08 7.66 -11.13
N ARG A 143 -6.04 7.56 -11.97
CA ARG A 143 -5.59 8.68 -12.80
C ARG A 143 -6.70 9.18 -13.71
N THR A 144 -7.42 8.28 -14.37
CA THR A 144 -8.53 8.63 -15.27
C THR A 144 -9.65 9.34 -14.51
N HIS A 145 -10.02 8.84 -13.34
CA HIS A 145 -11.04 9.43 -12.49
C HIS A 145 -10.67 10.86 -12.04
N LEU A 146 -9.47 11.01 -11.46
CA LEU A 146 -9.01 12.30 -10.94
C LEU A 146 -8.79 13.34 -12.05
N LEU A 147 -8.33 12.92 -13.23
CA LEU A 147 -8.23 13.81 -14.40
C LEU A 147 -9.60 14.26 -14.90
N LYS A 148 -10.61 13.40 -14.85
CA LYS A 148 -11.98 13.75 -15.23
C LYS A 148 -12.57 14.81 -14.30
N LEU A 149 -12.31 14.72 -12.99
CA LEU A 149 -12.83 15.66 -11.99
C LEU A 149 -12.04 16.97 -11.91
N TYR A 150 -10.72 16.88 -11.86
CA TYR A 150 -9.84 18.01 -11.52
C TYR A 150 -8.92 18.45 -12.66
N GLY A 151 -8.76 17.64 -13.70
CA GLY A 151 -7.80 17.85 -14.78
C GLY A 151 -8.35 18.55 -16.03
N GLN A 152 -9.66 18.87 -16.05
CA GLN A 152 -10.32 19.54 -17.16
C GLN A 152 -10.24 21.06 -17.01
N LEU A 153 -9.86 21.75 -18.09
CA LEU A 153 -9.90 23.20 -18.15
C LEU A 153 -11.34 23.64 -18.42
N ASN A 154 -11.86 24.52 -17.57
CA ASN A 154 -13.22 25.03 -17.68
C ASN A 154 -13.19 26.56 -17.67
N PRO A 155 -13.58 27.24 -18.76
CA PRO A 155 -13.63 28.69 -18.83
C PRO A 155 -14.54 29.35 -17.78
N LYS A 156 -15.49 28.58 -17.21
CA LYS A 156 -16.39 29.05 -16.16
C LYS A 156 -15.74 29.07 -14.76
N LEU A 157 -14.59 28.41 -14.59
CA LEU A 157 -13.84 28.42 -13.32
C LEU A 157 -12.73 29.47 -13.36
N SER A 158 -12.35 29.99 -12.20
CA SER A 158 -11.25 30.95 -12.12
C SER A 158 -9.90 30.30 -12.50
N TYR A 159 -8.97 31.12 -13.00
CA TYR A 159 -7.59 30.69 -13.27
C TYR A 159 -6.97 30.06 -12.02
N GLN A 160 -7.07 30.74 -10.87
CA GLN A 160 -6.46 30.29 -9.62
C GLN A 160 -6.98 28.92 -9.17
N GLN A 161 -8.29 28.67 -9.29
CA GLN A 161 -8.87 27.38 -8.91
C GLN A 161 -8.33 26.24 -9.80
N GLN A 162 -8.24 26.49 -11.11
CA GLN A 162 -7.72 25.50 -12.05
C GLN A 162 -6.22 25.25 -11.85
N TYR A 163 -5.44 26.31 -11.60
CA TYR A 163 -4.03 26.21 -11.25
C TYR A 163 -3.82 25.34 -10.00
N ASN A 164 -4.58 25.61 -8.94
CA ASN A 164 -4.50 24.85 -7.69
C ASN A 164 -4.86 23.38 -7.89
N ASN A 165 -5.88 23.07 -8.69
CA ASN A 165 -6.25 21.69 -9.02
C ASN A 165 -5.12 20.95 -9.74
N LEU A 166 -4.48 21.59 -10.72
CA LEU A 166 -3.36 21.03 -11.46
C LEU A 166 -2.14 20.82 -10.56
N LEU A 167 -1.84 21.78 -9.69
CA LEU A 167 -0.76 21.68 -8.71
C LEU A 167 -1.01 20.52 -7.74
N TRP A 168 -2.24 20.38 -7.26
CA TRP A 168 -2.63 19.27 -6.40
C TRP A 168 -2.47 17.93 -7.11
N LEU A 169 -2.97 17.78 -8.35
CA LEU A 169 -2.82 16.55 -9.16
C LEU A 169 -1.35 16.15 -9.36
N MET A 170 -0.47 17.13 -9.56
CA MET A 170 0.97 16.90 -9.67
C MET A 170 1.56 16.43 -8.34
N ASN A 171 1.19 17.08 -7.23
CA ASN A 171 1.68 16.75 -5.89
C ASN A 171 1.27 15.35 -5.43
N ILE A 172 0.09 14.88 -5.85
CA ILE A 172 -0.37 13.50 -5.59
C ILE A 172 0.03 12.50 -6.68
N GLU A 173 1.00 12.86 -7.52
CA GLU A 173 1.60 12.00 -8.56
C GLU A 173 0.55 11.45 -9.55
N VAL A 174 -0.53 12.18 -9.81
CA VAL A 174 -1.52 11.81 -10.85
C VAL A 174 -1.03 12.24 -12.22
N ILE A 175 -0.41 13.41 -12.32
CA ILE A 175 0.21 13.93 -13.54
C ILE A 175 1.71 14.14 -13.34
N THR A 176 2.47 14.04 -14.42
CA THR A 176 3.91 14.31 -14.39
C THR A 176 4.19 15.82 -14.38
N GLN A 177 5.42 16.21 -14.03
CA GLN A 177 5.86 17.60 -14.10
C GLN A 177 5.72 18.16 -15.53
N ALA A 178 5.99 17.36 -16.57
CA ALA A 178 5.86 17.78 -17.96
C ALA A 178 4.39 18.05 -18.33
N GLU A 179 3.50 17.14 -17.96
CA GLU A 179 2.05 17.30 -18.17
C GLU A 179 1.48 18.50 -17.41
N PHE A 180 2.00 18.79 -16.21
CA PHE A 180 1.64 19.97 -15.45
C PHE A 180 2.01 21.24 -16.23
N HIS A 181 3.26 21.40 -16.67
CA HIS A 181 3.68 22.58 -17.44
C HIS A 181 2.89 22.75 -18.74
N GLU A 182 2.61 21.65 -19.44
CA GLU A 182 1.79 21.69 -20.65
C GLU A 182 0.38 22.21 -20.35
N LYS A 183 -0.26 21.70 -19.30
CA LYS A 183 -1.61 22.11 -18.89
C LYS A 183 -1.65 23.56 -18.39
N ILE A 184 -0.63 24.02 -17.68
CA ILE A 184 -0.48 25.43 -17.29
C ILE A 184 -0.35 26.33 -18.52
N SER A 185 0.50 25.99 -19.49
CA SER A 185 0.63 26.78 -20.71
C SER A 185 -0.69 26.90 -21.49
N ARG A 186 -1.50 25.83 -21.50
CA ARG A 186 -2.85 25.88 -22.09
C ARG A 186 -3.81 26.76 -21.28
N LEU A 187 -3.73 26.72 -19.95
CA LEU A 187 -4.51 27.55 -19.05
C LEU A 187 -4.16 29.05 -19.24
N ASP A 188 -2.87 29.39 -19.31
CA ASP A 188 -2.39 30.77 -19.56
C ASP A 188 -2.94 31.33 -20.88
N LYS A 189 -2.96 30.50 -21.94
CA LYS A 189 -3.53 30.88 -23.24
C LYS A 189 -5.04 31.09 -23.19
N ALA A 190 -5.76 30.35 -22.34
CA ALA A 190 -7.20 30.48 -22.18
C ALA A 190 -7.59 31.70 -21.33
N PHE A 191 -6.69 32.17 -20.46
CA PHE A 191 -6.86 33.36 -19.62
C PHE A 191 -5.73 34.36 -19.88
N PRO A 192 -5.66 34.94 -21.09
CA PRO A 192 -4.69 35.99 -21.36
C PRO A 192 -4.92 37.11 -20.35
N ALA A 193 -3.86 37.49 -19.64
CA ALA A 193 -3.92 38.51 -18.61
C ALA A 193 -4.69 39.73 -19.15
N THR A 194 -5.80 40.10 -18.51
CA THR A 194 -6.40 41.42 -18.71
C THR A 194 -5.47 42.46 -18.08
N THR A 195 -4.32 42.70 -18.70
CA THR A 195 -3.52 43.91 -18.51
C THR A 195 -4.23 45.05 -19.24
N SER A 196 -5.41 45.44 -18.74
CA SER A 196 -5.93 46.79 -18.95
C SER A 196 -5.69 47.56 -17.65
N VAL A 197 -4.43 47.96 -17.44
CA VAL A 197 -4.14 49.12 -16.58
C VAL A 197 -4.84 50.29 -17.27
N LYS A 198 -6.08 50.60 -16.85
CA LYS A 198 -6.70 51.88 -17.18
C LYS A 198 -5.82 52.92 -16.51
N GLY A 199 -4.95 53.55 -17.29
CA GLY A 199 -4.15 54.68 -16.86
C GLY A 199 -5.08 55.73 -16.24
N PHE A 200 -4.89 56.02 -14.97
CA PHE A 200 -5.40 57.23 -14.37
C PHE A 200 -4.69 58.40 -15.06
N ALA A 201 -5.36 59.02 -16.03
CA ALA A 201 -4.96 60.32 -16.54
C ALA A 201 -5.26 61.35 -15.42
N PHE A 202 -4.24 61.73 -14.67
CA PHE A 202 -4.31 62.92 -13.82
C PHE A 202 -4.26 64.13 -14.76
N GLY A 203 -5.40 64.78 -14.96
CA GLY A 203 -5.45 66.10 -15.58
C GLY A 203 -4.74 67.11 -14.70
N SER A 204 -3.70 67.74 -15.22
CA SER A 204 -3.06 68.90 -14.62
C SER A 204 -3.94 70.13 -14.86
N ASN A 205 -4.39 70.76 -13.78
CA ASN A 205 -4.83 72.16 -13.77
C ASN A 205 -3.62 73.07 -13.57
#